data_AF-A0A7X6R0M6-F1
#
_entry.id   AF-A0A7X6R0M6-F1
#
_cell.length_a   1.000
_cell.length_b   1.000
_cell.length_c   1.000
_cell.angle_alpha   90.00
_cell.angle_beta   90.00
_cell.angle_gamma   90.00
#
_symmetry.space_group_name_H-M   'P 1'
#
loop_
_entity.id
_entity.type
_entity.pdbx_description
1 polymer ?
#
loop_
_entity_poly.entity_id
_entity_poly.type
_entity_poly.pdbx_seq_one_letter_code
_entity_poly.pdbx_strand_id
1 'polypeptide(L)' 'MPISDEERAQRAADAARIRHSSEMERGGTDPAVRALQDRYVAGEITADELAALTRDLVVRQAHE' A
#
# COMPACT_ATOMS: atom_id res chain seq x y z
N MET A 1 -15.06 -10.60 6.67
CA MET A 1 -16.19 -10.20 5.81
C MET A 1 -15.62 -9.70 4.50
N PRO A 2 -16.20 -10.07 3.34
CA PRO A 2 -15.82 -9.44 2.08
C PRO A 2 -16.15 -7.94 2.12
N ILE A 3 -15.24 -7.10 1.64
CA ILE A 3 -15.48 -5.65 1.53
C ILE A 3 -16.45 -5.35 0.39
N SER A 4 -17.22 -4.28 0.52
CA SER A 4 -18.12 -3.80 -0.52
C SER A 4 -17.35 -3.22 -1.71
N ASP A 5 -17.99 -3.16 -2.88
CA ASP A 5 -17.40 -2.55 -4.09
C ASP A 5 -17.06 -1.06 -3.90
N GLU A 6 -17.89 -0.32 -3.15
CA GLU A 6 -17.64 1.08 -2.79
C GLU A 6 -16.38 1.23 -1.92
N GLU A 7 -16.23 0.38 -0.90
CA GLU A 7 -15.04 0.31 -0.06
C GLU A 7 -13.80 -0.03 -0.91
N ARG A 8 -13.91 -0.99 -1.83
CA ARG A 8 -12.81 -1.35 -2.74
C ARG A 8 -12.41 -0.17 -3.63
N ALA A 9 -13.39 0.57 -4.19
CA ALA A 9 -13.12 1.75 -5.02
C ALA A 9 -12.44 2.87 -4.21
N GLN A 10 -12.89 3.09 -2.97
CA GLN A 10 -12.29 4.08 -2.07
C GLN A 10 -10.83 3.72 -1.74
N ARG A 11 -10.56 2.44 -1.44
CA ARG A 11 -9.21 1.94 -1.18
C ARG A 11 -8.31 2.01 -2.42
N ALA A 12 -8.85 1.72 -3.60
CA ALA A 12 -8.11 1.83 -4.86
C ALA A 12 -7.69 3.28 -5.14
N ALA A 13 -8.58 4.25 -4.88
CA ALA A 13 -8.27 5.67 -4.99
C ALA A 13 -7.19 6.11 -3.99
N ASP A 14 -7.26 5.64 -2.74
CA ASP A 14 -6.24 5.95 -1.74
C ASP A 14 -4.87 5.35 -2.09
N ALA A 15 -4.82 4.08 -2.51
CA ALA A 15 -3.60 3.44 -2.99
C ALA A 15 -3.01 4.17 -4.21
N ALA A 16 -3.84 4.62 -5.16
CA ALA A 16 -3.40 5.41 -6.30
C ALA A 16 -2.79 6.75 -5.88
N ARG A 17 -3.38 7.43 -4.89
CA ARG A 17 -2.87 8.70 -4.35
C ARG A 17 -1.52 8.52 -3.66
N ILE A 18 -1.35 7.46 -2.87
CA ILE A 18 -0.07 7.13 -2.20
C ILE A 18 1.02 6.86 -3.24
N ARG A 19 0.72 6.12 -4.30
CA ARG A 19 1.64 5.85 -5.42
C ARG A 19 2.07 7.14 -6.11
N HIS A 20 1.11 7.99 -6.46
CA HIS A 20 1.38 9.24 -7.16
C HIS A 20 2.31 10.16 -6.34
N SER A 21 2.11 10.23 -5.02
CA SER A 21 3.00 10.98 -4.12
C SER A 21 4.42 10.38 -4.08
N SER A 22 4.53 9.05 -4.05
CA SER A 22 5.82 8.35 -3.93
C SER A 22 6.64 8.41 -5.22
N GLU A 23 5.99 8.35 -6.38
CA GLU A 23 6.63 8.49 -7.69
C GLU A 23 7.23 9.88 -7.90
N MET A 24 6.56 10.92 -7.37
CA MET A 24 7.03 12.30 -7.41
C MET A 24 8.24 12.57 -6.51
N GLU A 25 8.36 11.86 -5.38
CA GLU A 25 9.40 12.14 -4.37
C GLU A 25 10.64 11.21 -4.42
N ARG A 26 10.54 9.99 -4.99
CA ARG A 26 11.65 9.01 -4.90
C ARG A 26 11.96 8.20 -6.17
N GLY A 27 11.35 8.48 -7.32
CA GLY A 27 11.74 7.83 -8.58
C GLY A 27 11.20 6.40 -8.76
N GLY A 28 10.13 6.03 -8.06
CA GLY A 28 9.40 4.78 -8.27
C GLY A 28 8.83 4.20 -6.99
N THR A 29 7.64 3.60 -7.06
CA THR A 29 7.09 2.82 -5.94
C THR A 29 7.75 1.45 -5.93
N ASP A 30 8.40 1.09 -4.81
CA ASP A 30 8.98 -0.24 -4.60
C ASP A 30 7.93 -1.35 -4.88
N PRO A 31 8.28 -2.39 -5.66
CA PRO A 31 7.32 -3.43 -6.05
C PRO A 31 6.74 -4.20 -4.86
N ALA A 32 7.47 -4.31 -3.74
CA ALA A 32 6.96 -4.95 -2.53
C ALA A 32 5.95 -4.05 -1.80
N VAL A 33 6.14 -2.73 -1.78
CA VAL A 33 5.13 -1.79 -1.29
C VAL A 33 3.86 -1.85 -2.15
N ARG A 34 4.01 -1.98 -3.46
CA ARG A 34 2.87 -2.11 -4.39
C ARG A 34 2.04 -3.38 -4.08
N ALA A 35 2.69 -4.51 -3.85
CA ALA A 35 2.01 -5.75 -3.48
C ALA A 35 1.21 -5.62 -2.17
N LEU A 36 1.72 -4.87 -1.18
CA LEU A 36 0.99 -4.59 0.06
C LEU A 36 -0.26 -3.73 -0.18
N GLN A 37 -0.16 -2.70 -1.03
CA GLN A 37 -1.30 -1.87 -1.39
C GLN A 37 -2.38 -2.66 -2.13
N ASP A 38 -2.00 -3.57 -3.03
CA ASP A 38 -2.96 -4.40 -3.77
C ASP A 38 -3.75 -5.32 -2.82
N ARG A 39 -3.09 -5.89 -1.80
CA ARG A 39 -3.76 -6.66 -0.73
C ARG A 39 -4.72 -5.81 0.10
N TYR A 40 -4.36 -4.56 0.39
CA TYR A 40 -5.25 -3.62 1.08
C TYR A 40 -6.51 -3.30 0.25
N VAL A 41 -6.34 -3.05 -1.05
CA VAL A 41 -7.44 -2.82 -1.99
C VAL A 41 -8.33 -4.05 -2.12
N ALA A 42 -7.75 -5.26 -2.15
CA ALA A 42 -8.50 -6.51 -2.16
C ALA A 42 -9.30 -6.76 -0.87
N GLY A 43 -8.98 -6.03 0.21
CA GLY A 43 -9.57 -6.23 1.53
C GLY A 43 -8.95 -7.36 2.33
N GLU A 44 -7.78 -7.85 1.90
CA GLU A 44 -7.04 -8.94 2.58
C GLU A 44 -6.30 -8.45 3.82
N ILE A 45 -5.95 -7.16 3.87
CA ILE A 45 -5.34 -6.50 5.02
C ILE A 45 -6.02 -5.17 5.31
N THR A 46 -5.88 -4.71 6.54
CA THR A 46 -6.36 -3.40 7.01
C THR A 46 -5.37 -2.28 6.71
N ALA A 47 -5.80 -1.03 6.88
CA ALA A 47 -4.92 0.14 6.73
C ALA A 47 -3.79 0.17 7.78
N ASP A 48 -4.07 -0.31 9.00
CA ASP A 48 -3.07 -0.41 10.08
C ASP A 48 -2.00 -1.46 9.73
N GLU A 49 -2.42 -2.62 9.23
CA GLU A 49 -1.51 -3.65 8.72
C GLU A 49 -0.68 -3.17 7.53
N LEU A 50 -1.28 -2.41 6.60
CA LEU A 50 -0.55 -1.81 5.50
C LEU A 50 0.57 -0.88 6.00
N ALA A 51 0.29 -0.04 7.00
CA ALA A 51 1.28 0.86 7.59
C ALA A 51 2.40 0.09 8.32
N ALA A 52 2.05 -0.94 9.10
CA ALA A 52 3.01 -1.77 9.83
C ALA A 52 3.95 -2.54 8.88
N LEU A 53 3.40 -3.17 7.85
CA LEU A 53 4.17 -3.95 6.86
C LEU A 53 5.04 -3.06 5.98
N THR A 54 4.55 -1.88 5.60
CA THR A 54 5.35 -0.90 4.83
C THR A 54 6.53 -0.39 5.66
N ARG A 55 6.32 -0.13 6.96
CA ARG A 55 7.40 0.27 7.87
C ARG A 55 8.46 -0.83 8.02
N ASP A 56 8.04 -2.08 8.25
CA ASP A 56 8.96 -3.22 8.36
C ASP A 56 9.78 -3.40 7.07
N LEU A 57 9.15 -3.27 5.91
CA LEU A 57 9.84 -3.32 4.61
C LEU A 57 10.94 -2.26 4.51
N VAL A 58 10.63 -1.00 4.86
CA VAL A 58 11.60 0.10 4.82
C VAL A 58 12.74 -0.13 5.81
N VAL A 59 12.45 -0.65 7.00
CA VAL A 59 13.47 -0.98 8.00
C VAL A 59 14.40 -2.08 7.50
N ARG A 60 13.87 -3.14 6.87
CA ARG A 60 14.70 -4.22 6.31
C ARG A 60 15.61 -3.73 5.19
N GLN A 61 15.08 -2.93 4.25
CA GLN A 61 15.87 -2.36 3.15
C GLN A 61 16.96 -1.38 3.62
N ALA A 62 16.79 -0.72 4.77
CA ALA A 62 17.79 0.18 5.35
C ALA A 62 18.94 -0.57 6.06
N HIS A 63 18.81 -1.88 6.29
CA HIS A 63 19.76 -2.72 7.00
C HIS A 63 20.48 -3.75 6.11
N GLU A 64 20.27 -3.71 4.79
CA GLU A 64 20.99 -4.51 3.77
C GLU A 64 22.20 -3.77 3.17
#